data_AF-A0A3D0XEJ3-F1
#
_entry.id   AF-A0A3D0XEJ3-F1
#
_cell.length_a   1.000
_cell.length_b   1.000
_cell.length_c   1.000
_cell.angle_alpha   90.00
_cell.angle_beta   90.00
_cell.angle_gamma   90.00
#
_symmetry.space_group_name_H-M   'P 1'
#
loop_
_entity.id
_entity.type
_entity.pdbx_description
1 polymer ?
#
loop_
_entity_poly.entity_id
_entity_poly.type
_entity_poly.pdbx_seq_one_letter_code
_entity_poly.pdbx_strand_id
1 'polypeptide(L)'
;AVEWLTMARIVRGQVLSLRKQEFIEACIALGLPLHRIILRHLAPNVLGPVIVYSTLTIPAVMLLEAFLSFLGLGVQEPMCSWGSLIKEGAEIMEEAPWLLIFPGSLFAMTLFSLNFLGDGLRDALDPRASKD
;
A
#
# COMPACT_ATOMS: atom_id res chain seq x y z
N ALA A 1 -12.32 0.82 -1.10
CA ALA A 1 -12.36 0.39 -2.52
C ALA A 1 -11.78 1.40 -3.53
N VAL A 2 -11.28 2.59 -3.13
CA VAL A 2 -10.92 3.68 -4.08
C VAL A 2 -9.40 3.93 -4.21
N GLU A 3 -8.55 3.17 -3.50
CA GLU A 3 -7.10 3.42 -3.46
C GLU A 3 -6.38 3.29 -4.81
N TRP A 4 -6.96 2.57 -5.77
CA TRP A 4 -6.37 2.41 -7.10
C TRP A 4 -6.33 3.73 -7.89
N LEU A 5 -7.29 4.65 -7.68
CA LEU A 5 -7.26 5.97 -8.33
C LEU A 5 -6.07 6.79 -7.81
N THR A 6 -5.81 6.73 -6.50
CA THR A 6 -4.69 7.43 -5.89
C THR A 6 -3.37 6.90 -6.43
N MET A 7 -3.21 5.57 -6.47
CA MET A 7 -2.04 4.92 -7.05
C MET A 7 -1.83 5.27 -8.53
N ALA A 8 -2.90 5.19 -9.35
CA ALA A 8 -2.82 5.53 -10.77
C ALA A 8 -2.41 6.99 -11.00
N ARG A 9 -2.89 7.91 -10.15
CA ARG A 9 -2.54 9.34 -10.21
C ARG A 9 -1.06 9.57 -9.87
N ILE A 10 -0.56 8.87 -8.85
CA ILE A 10 0.86 8.92 -8.45
C ILE A 10 1.75 8.41 -9.59
N VAL A 11 1.44 7.23 -10.12
CA VAL A 11 2.16 6.62 -11.25
C VAL A 11 2.19 7.57 -12.44
N ARG A 12 1.05 8.18 -12.79
CA ARG A 12 0.97 9.16 -13.87
C ARG A 12 1.86 10.38 -13.61
N GLY A 13 1.87 10.90 -12.38
CA GLY A 13 2.74 12.01 -11.99
C GLY A 13 4.23 11.67 -12.16
N GLN A 14 4.64 10.48 -11.70
CA GLN A 14 6.01 9.99 -11.84
C GLN A 14 6.41 9.83 -13.31
N VAL A 15 5.54 9.23 -14.13
CA VAL A 15 5.75 9.07 -15.57
C VAL A 15 5.88 10.44 -16.27
N LEU A 16 5.02 11.41 -15.95
CA LEU A 16 5.08 12.75 -16.53
C LEU A 16 6.38 13.48 -16.18
N SER A 17 6.89 13.27 -14.96
CA SER A 17 8.17 13.81 -14.51
C SER A 17 9.35 13.15 -15.22
N LEU A 18 9.39 11.82 -15.25
CA LEU A 18 10.47 11.05 -15.89
C LEU A 18 10.55 11.28 -17.39
N ARG A 19 9.41 11.45 -18.06
CA ARG A 19 9.36 11.69 -19.51
C ARG A 19 10.10 12.97 -19.94
N LYS A 20 10.28 13.94 -19.04
CA LYS A 20 10.99 15.20 -19.30
C LYS A 20 12.47 15.16 -18.91
N GLN A 21 13.01 14.01 -18.54
CA GLN A 21 14.42 13.90 -18.17
C GLN A 21 15.32 13.65 -19.38
N GLU A 22 16.54 14.19 -19.31
CA GLU A 22 17.53 14.17 -20.39
C GLU A 22 17.84 12.75 -20.89
N PHE A 23 17.84 11.74 -20.02
CA PHE A 23 18.09 10.36 -20.43
C PHE A 23 16.97 9.78 -21.31
N ILE A 24 15.72 10.22 -21.12
CA ILE A 24 14.60 9.83 -21.99
C ILE A 24 14.72 10.55 -23.33
N GLU A 25 15.04 11.84 -23.31
CA GLU A 25 15.25 12.62 -24.54
C GLU A 25 16.39 12.04 -25.38
N ALA A 26 17.49 11.64 -24.74
CA ALA A 26 18.60 10.95 -25.41
C ALA A 26 18.17 9.61 -26.02
N CYS A 27 17.37 8.80 -25.31
CA CYS A 27 16.83 7.55 -25.86
C CYS A 27 15.95 7.78 -27.10
N ILE A 28 15.15 8.85 -27.10
CA ILE A 28 14.31 9.24 -28.24
C ILE A 28 15.18 9.70 -29.41
N ALA A 29 16.21 10.53 -29.15
CA ALA A 29 17.15 11.00 -30.18
C ALA A 29 17.94 9.86 -30.83
N LEU A 30 18.22 8.79 -30.07
CA LEU A 30 18.83 7.56 -30.56
C LEU A 30 17.87 6.62 -31.31
N GLY A 31 16.59 6.98 -31.43
CA GLY A 31 15.58 6.21 -32.17
C GLY A 31 15.13 4.93 -31.48
N LEU A 32 15.24 4.82 -30.15
CA LEU A 32 14.75 3.65 -29.43
C LEU A 32 13.22 3.55 -29.53
N PRO A 33 12.67 2.34 -29.72
CA PRO A 33 11.22 2.17 -29.77
C PRO A 33 10.60 2.38 -28.39
N LEU A 34 9.38 2.95 -28.36
CA LEU A 34 8.68 3.35 -27.14
C LEU A 34 8.57 2.22 -26.10
N HIS A 35 8.28 0.99 -26.53
CA HIS A 35 8.16 -0.15 -25.61
C HIS A 35 9.46 -0.43 -24.85
N ARG A 36 10.62 -0.22 -25.49
CA ARG A 36 11.93 -0.38 -24.86
C ARG A 36 12.20 0.74 -23.85
N ILE A 37 11.81 1.96 -24.18
CA ILE A 37 11.88 3.11 -23.26
C ILE A 37 11.00 2.84 -22.03
N ILE A 38 9.76 2.38 -22.23
CA ILE A 38 8.83 2.08 -21.14
C ILE A 38 9.38 0.97 -20.24
N LEU A 39 9.73 -0.19 -20.79
CA LEU A 39 10.09 -1.37 -19.98
C LEU A 39 11.49 -1.29 -19.35
N ARG A 40 12.46 -0.68 -20.03
CA ARG A 40 13.85 -0.62 -19.57
C ARG A 40 14.14 0.62 -18.72
N HIS A 41 13.45 1.72 -18.99
CA HIS A 41 13.77 3.02 -18.39
C HIS A 41 12.64 3.58 -17.53
N LEU A 42 11.39 3.58 -18.00
CA LEU A 42 10.29 4.17 -17.22
C LEU A 42 9.83 3.26 -16.08
N ALA A 43 9.49 2.00 -16.37
CA ALA A 43 8.93 1.07 -15.39
C ALA A 43 9.85 0.85 -14.19
N PRO A 44 11.16 0.55 -14.36
CA PRO A 44 12.06 0.37 -13.21
C PRO A 44 12.18 1.61 -12.32
N ASN A 45 12.13 2.81 -12.91
CA ASN A 45 12.22 4.07 -12.16
C ASN A 45 10.92 4.41 -11.41
N VAL A 46 9.77 3.98 -11.91
CA VAL A 46 8.47 4.20 -11.24
C VAL A 46 8.19 3.13 -10.18
N LEU A 47 8.76 1.92 -10.32
CA LEU A 47 8.53 0.81 -9.40
C LEU A 47 8.94 1.14 -7.95
N GLY A 48 10.05 1.87 -7.74
CA GLY A 48 10.49 2.26 -6.40
C GLY A 48 9.41 3.01 -5.61
N PRO A 49 8.95 4.19 -6.11
CA PRO A 49 7.84 4.91 -5.51
C PRO A 49 6.56 4.07 -5.37
N VAL A 50 6.21 3.27 -6.38
CA VAL A 50 5.00 2.43 -6.34
C VAL A 50 5.04 1.42 -5.21
N ILE A 51 6.18 0.77 -5.00
CA ILE A 51 6.35 -0.22 -3.93
C ILE A 51 6.17 0.45 -2.57
N VAL A 52 6.83 1.60 -2.35
CA VAL A 52 6.71 2.37 -1.11
C VAL A 52 5.26 2.78 -0.84
N TYR A 53 4.60 3.40 -1.82
CA TYR A 53 3.20 3.80 -1.64
C TYR A 53 2.29 2.60 -1.39
N SER A 54 2.51 1.47 -2.08
CA SER A 54 1.72 0.26 -1.88
C SER A 54 1.86 -0.25 -0.44
N THR A 55 3.07 -0.25 0.13
CA THR A 55 3.30 -0.68 1.51
C THR A 55 2.56 0.18 2.54
N LEU A 56 2.45 1.50 2.30
CA LEU A 56 1.73 2.42 3.18
C LEU A 56 0.21 2.34 3.00
N THR A 57 -0.27 1.93 1.83
CA THR A 57 -1.71 1.80 1.55
C THR A 57 -2.31 0.52 2.13
N ILE A 58 -1.53 -0.58 2.24
CA ILE A 58 -2.04 -1.86 2.74
C ILE A 58 -2.70 -1.73 4.13
N PRO A 59 -2.07 -1.11 5.15
CA PRO A 59 -2.70 -0.94 6.47
C PRO A 59 -4.02 -0.17 6.41
N ALA A 60 -4.11 0.88 5.58
CA ALA A 60 -5.32 1.66 5.42
C ALA A 60 -6.47 0.84 4.81
N VAL A 61 -6.15 0.00 3.82
CA VAL A 61 -7.12 -0.91 3.19
C VAL A 61 -7.57 -1.98 4.18
N MET A 62 -6.65 -2.56 4.95
CA MET A 62 -6.97 -3.54 6.00
C MET A 62 -7.89 -2.95 7.06
N LEU A 63 -7.62 -1.73 7.52
CA LEU A 63 -8.46 -1.04 8.50
C LEU A 63 -9.86 -0.76 7.94
N LEU A 64 -9.96 -0.30 6.70
CA LEU A 64 -11.24 -0.06 6.04
C LEU A 64 -12.04 -1.37 5.86
N GLU A 65 -11.37 -2.45 5.44
CA GLU A 65 -12.00 -3.77 5.31
C GLU A 65 -12.50 -4.27 6.67
N ALA A 66 -11.66 -4.20 7.70
CA ALA A 66 -12.03 -4.61 9.05
C ALA A 66 -13.23 -3.79 9.57
N PHE A 67 -13.27 -2.49 9.30
CA PHE A 67 -14.40 -1.63 9.65
C PHE A 67 -15.69 -2.03 8.93
N LEU A 68 -15.63 -2.34 7.64
CA LEU A 68 -16.79 -2.83 6.88
C LEU A 68 -17.25 -4.21 7.37
N SER A 69 -16.32 -5.11 7.62
CA SER A 69 -16.58 -6.43 8.22
C SER A 69 -17.22 -6.31 9.61
N PHE A 70 -16.78 -5.36 10.42
CA PHE A 70 -17.38 -5.06 11.73
C PHE A 70 -18.84 -4.59 11.60
N LEU A 71 -19.15 -3.79 10.58
CA LEU A 71 -20.52 -3.38 10.26
C LEU A 71 -21.37 -4.49 9.60
N GLY A 72 -20.80 -5.67 9.35
CA GLY A 72 -21.48 -6.78 8.65
C GLY A 72 -21.56 -6.62 7.12
N LEU A 73 -20.89 -5.61 6.56
CA LEU A 73 -20.81 -5.34 5.11
C LEU A 73 -19.56 -5.94 4.46
N GLY A 74 -18.73 -6.62 5.24
CA GLY A 74 -17.49 -7.23 4.77
C GLY A 74 -17.66 -8.72 4.47
N VAL A 75 -16.59 -9.46 4.72
CA VAL A 75 -16.49 -10.88 4.40
C VAL A 75 -17.56 -11.66 5.16
N GLN A 76 -18.34 -12.47 4.44
CA GLN A 76 -19.39 -13.31 5.01
C GLN A 76 -18.82 -14.67 5.43
N GLU A 77 -19.45 -15.30 6.43
CA GLU A 77 -19.20 -16.72 6.73
C GLU A 77 -19.28 -17.55 5.44
N PRO A 78 -18.36 -18.51 5.18
CA PRO A 78 -17.42 -19.17 6.11
C PRO A 78 -16.02 -18.54 6.18
N MET A 79 -15.78 -17.41 5.51
CA MET A 79 -14.47 -16.77 5.50
C MET A 79 -14.32 -15.82 6.69
N CYS A 80 -13.23 -15.99 7.44
CA CYS A 80 -12.95 -15.18 8.62
C CYS A 80 -12.08 -13.96 8.27
N SER A 81 -12.47 -12.76 8.71
CA SER A 81 -11.68 -11.53 8.61
C SER A 81 -11.32 -10.99 9.99
N TRP A 82 -10.32 -10.09 10.06
CA TRP A 82 -9.98 -9.42 11.31
C TRP A 82 -11.18 -8.63 11.87
N GLY A 83 -11.96 -7.99 10.99
CA GLY A 83 -13.15 -7.25 11.38
C GLY A 83 -14.27 -8.14 11.92
N SER A 84 -14.48 -9.33 11.34
CA SER A 84 -15.50 -10.27 11.83
C SER A 84 -15.13 -10.83 13.20
N LEU A 85 -13.84 -11.15 13.45
CA LEU A 85 -13.35 -11.59 14.76
C LEU A 85 -13.54 -10.53 15.84
N ILE A 86 -13.23 -9.28 15.52
CA ILE A 86 -13.41 -8.16 16.44
C ILE A 86 -14.90 -7.93 16.73
N LYS A 87 -15.77 -8.10 15.72
CA LYS A 87 -17.21 -8.00 15.88
C LYS A 87 -17.76 -9.06 16.82
N GLU A 88 -17.43 -10.32 16.57
CA GLU A 88 -17.86 -11.45 17.40
C GLU A 88 -17.38 -11.28 18.84
N GLY A 89 -16.10 -10.93 19.03
CA GLY A 89 -15.54 -10.65 20.36
C GLY A 89 -16.21 -9.47 21.08
N ALA A 90 -16.70 -8.47 20.34
CA ALA A 90 -17.43 -7.34 20.91
C ALA A 90 -18.85 -7.72 21.35
N GLU A 91 -19.52 -8.62 20.63
CA GLU A 91 -20.88 -9.11 20.97
C GLU A 91 -20.89 -9.94 22.27
N ILE A 92 -19.84 -10.72 22.52
CA ILE A 92 -19.70 -11.58 23.72
C ILE A 92 -18.70 -11.03 24.75
N MET A 93 -18.40 -9.73 24.70
CA MET A 93 -17.39 -9.10 25.56
C MET A 93 -17.69 -9.25 27.06
N GLU A 94 -18.96 -9.32 27.45
CA GLU A 94 -19.37 -9.51 28.85
C GLU A 94 -19.05 -10.92 29.38
N GLU A 95 -19.03 -11.92 28.50
CA GLU A 95 -18.77 -13.32 28.86
C GLU A 95 -17.30 -13.72 28.62
N ALA A 96 -16.73 -13.30 27.50
CA ALA A 96 -15.45 -13.74 26.99
C ALA A 96 -14.62 -12.57 26.38
N PRO A 97 -14.16 -11.61 27.21
CA PRO A 97 -13.46 -10.42 26.73
C PRO A 97 -12.14 -10.73 26.00
N TRP A 98 -11.53 -11.89 26.23
CA TRP A 98 -10.32 -12.33 25.52
C TRP A 98 -10.55 -12.49 24.01
N LEU A 99 -11.76 -12.83 23.58
CA LEU A 99 -12.10 -12.97 22.16
C LEU A 99 -12.09 -11.63 21.42
N LEU A 100 -12.18 -10.50 22.14
CA LEU A 100 -11.95 -9.17 21.59
C LEU A 100 -10.48 -8.75 21.68
N ILE A 101 -9.85 -8.98 22.84
CA ILE A 101 -8.50 -8.49 23.14
C ILE A 101 -7.45 -9.12 22.22
N PHE A 102 -7.51 -10.43 21.97
CA PHE A 102 -6.51 -11.10 21.14
C PHE A 102 -6.58 -10.67 19.67
N PRO A 103 -7.72 -10.75 18.97
CA PRO A 103 -7.81 -10.29 17.59
C PRO A 103 -7.52 -8.79 17.46
N GLY A 104 -8.03 -7.97 18.38
CA GLY A 104 -7.82 -6.52 18.35
C GLY A 104 -6.35 -6.13 18.52
N SER A 105 -5.64 -6.74 19.47
CA SER A 105 -4.22 -6.45 19.71
C SER A 105 -3.32 -6.95 18.57
N LEU A 106 -3.55 -8.16 18.07
CA LEU A 106 -2.80 -8.71 16.94
C LEU A 106 -3.04 -7.91 15.65
N PHE A 107 -4.28 -7.48 15.42
CA PHE A 107 -4.62 -6.61 14.30
C PHE A 107 -3.88 -5.28 14.41
N ALA A 108 -3.96 -4.61 15.56
CA ALA A 108 -3.24 -3.36 15.80
C ALA A 108 -1.73 -3.54 15.59
N MET A 109 -1.12 -4.57 16.17
CA MET A 109 0.31 -4.87 16.01
C MET A 109 0.70 -5.12 14.55
N THR A 110 -0.15 -5.79 13.78
CA THR A 110 0.06 -6.00 12.34
C THR A 110 0.02 -4.69 11.58
N LEU A 111 -0.98 -3.83 11.85
CA LEU A 111 -1.07 -2.50 11.23
C LEU A 111 0.14 -1.64 11.56
N PHE A 112 0.60 -1.63 12.82
CA PHE A 112 1.81 -0.92 13.21
C PHE A 112 3.04 -1.47 12.49
N SER A 113 3.24 -2.79 12.49
CA SER A 113 4.40 -3.41 11.84
C SER A 113 4.47 -3.08 10.36
N LEU A 114 3.34 -3.09 9.66
CA LEU A 114 3.26 -2.76 8.24
C LEU A 114 3.49 -1.27 7.97
N ASN A 115 2.97 -0.36 8.81
CA ASN A 115 3.27 1.07 8.69
C ASN A 115 4.77 1.34 8.89
N PHE A 116 5.36 0.79 9.95
CA PHE A 116 6.79 0.92 10.23
C PHE A 116 7.65 0.35 9.10
N LEU A 117 7.26 -0.79 8.54
CA LEU A 117 7.94 -1.36 7.37
C LEU A 117 7.85 -0.45 6.14
N GLY A 118 6.68 0.14 5.89
CA GLY A 118 6.47 1.07 4.79
C GLY A 118 7.29 2.35 4.93
N ASP A 119 7.35 2.91 6.14
CA ASP A 119 8.19 4.08 6.43
C ASP A 119 9.67 3.75 6.32
N GLY A 120 10.13 2.61 6.85
CA GLY A 120 11.52 2.18 6.70
C GLY A 120 11.91 1.91 5.24
N LEU A 121 11.00 1.35 4.45
CA LEU A 121 11.21 1.15 3.02
C LEU A 121 11.23 2.46 2.25
N ARG A 122 10.38 3.43 2.63
CA ARG A 122 10.40 4.79 2.10
C ARG A 122 11.73 5.46 2.36
N ASP A 123 12.22 5.41 3.59
CA ASP A 123 13.46 6.06 4.00
C ASP A 123 14.67 5.42 3.30
N ALA A 124 14.69 4.09 3.15
CA ALA A 124 15.75 3.39 2.44
C ALA A 124 15.76 3.67 0.93
N LEU A 125 14.61 3.99 0.34
CA LEU A 125 14.47 4.28 -1.09
C LEU A 125 14.47 5.77 -1.42
N ASP A 126 14.45 6.68 -0.44
CA ASP A 126 14.58 8.12 -0.66
C ASP A 126 16.06 8.49 -0.86
N PRO A 127 16.51 8.80 -2.09
CA PRO A 127 17.91 9.09 -2.38
C PRO A 127 18.36 10.47 -1.88
N ARG A 128 17.47 11.26 -1.27
CA ARG A 128 17.81 12.60 -0.74
C ARG A 128 18.42 12.57 0.66
N ALA A 129 18.25 11.49 1.43
CA ALA A 129 18.81 11.38 2.77
C ALA A 129 20.34 11.17 2.79
N SER A 130 20.96 10.78 1.67
CA SER A 130 22.40 10.49 1.59
C SER A 130 23.27 11.70 1.23
N LYS A 131 22.75 12.93 1.26
CA LYS A 131 23.45 14.14 0.80
C LYS A 131 23.85 15.15 1.88
N ASP A 132 23.61 14.83 3.14
CA ASP A 132 24.07 15.62 4.30
C ASP A 132 25.18 14.88 5.07
#